data_AF-A0A1E3QUR1-F1
#
_entry.id   AF-A0A1E3QUR1-F1
#
_cell.length_a   1.000
_cell.length_b   1.000
_cell.length_c   1.000
_cell.angle_alpha   90.00
_cell.angle_beta   90.00
_cell.angle_gamma   90.00
#
_symmetry.space_group_name_H-M   'P 1'
#
loop_
_entity.id
_entity.type
_entity.pdbx_description
1 polymer ?
#
loop_
_entity_poly.entity_id
_entity_poly.type
_entity_poly.pdbx_seq_one_letter_code
_entity_poly.pdbx_strand_id
1 'polypeptide(L)'
;SSGILEKQSNNIQGTQLKYTPASDAISPNKDHRKYYLYHYTSLDTKEPVRIPLRDVDHFIVGRDASVCDIVPKHSSVSKQHAAIQFRKVGSAIRPYVIDLESINGTYLNENEKELPVARFVELINGDVLRFGDYEGEFVVV
;
A
#
# COMPACT_ATOMS: atom_id res chain seq x y z
N SER A 1 2.43 0.86 37.55
CA SER A 1 3.65 1.12 36.76
C SER A 1 3.27 1.39 35.33
N SER A 2 3.71 2.54 34.83
CA SER A 2 3.34 3.19 33.57
C SER A 2 3.56 2.33 32.34
N GLY A 3 2.65 2.44 31.37
CA GLY A 3 2.78 1.81 30.07
C GLY A 3 1.75 2.29 29.05
N ILE A 4 1.33 3.55 29.14
CA ILE A 4 0.61 4.21 28.05
C ILE A 4 1.69 4.57 27.03
N LEU A 5 2.04 3.63 26.15
CA LEU A 5 2.83 3.95 24.98
C LEU A 5 1.98 4.84 24.09
N GLU A 6 2.44 6.07 23.94
CA GLU A 6 1.87 7.14 23.15
C GLU A 6 1.50 6.64 21.75
N LYS A 7 0.21 6.42 21.51
CA LYS A 7 -0.35 6.53 20.17
C LYS A 7 -0.12 7.97 19.76
N GLN A 8 0.97 8.24 19.04
CA GLN A 8 1.09 9.48 18.27
C GLN A 8 -0.19 9.58 17.44
N SER A 9 -1.04 10.54 17.77
CA SER A 9 -2.34 10.70 17.14
C SER A 9 -2.12 11.22 15.72
N ASN A 10 -1.86 10.30 14.80
CA ASN A 10 -1.73 10.58 13.37
C ASN A 10 -3.13 10.88 12.81
N ASN A 11 -3.66 12.06 13.13
CA ASN A 11 -4.93 12.54 12.61
C ASN A 11 -4.67 13.43 11.39
N ILE A 12 -5.20 13.04 10.23
CA ILE A 12 -5.23 13.89 9.03
C ILE A 12 -6.68 14.34 8.83
N GLN A 13 -6.90 15.66 8.83
CA GLN A 13 -8.23 16.26 8.61
C GLN A 13 -9.34 15.69 9.53
N GLY A 14 -8.99 15.36 10.77
CA GLY A 14 -9.92 14.77 11.75
C GLY A 14 -10.15 13.26 11.61
N THR A 15 -9.54 12.61 10.62
CA THR A 15 -9.56 11.16 10.44
C THR A 15 -8.31 10.54 11.05
N GLN A 16 -8.49 9.55 11.92
CA GLN A 16 -7.39 8.79 12.50
C GLN A 16 -6.77 7.86 11.45
N LEU A 17 -5.47 7.98 11.22
CA LEU A 17 -4.73 7.03 10.40
C LEU A 17 -4.57 5.70 11.13
N LYS A 18 -4.86 4.61 10.42
CA LYS A 18 -4.63 3.24 10.88
C LYS A 18 -3.14 2.88 10.85
N TYR A 19 -2.40 3.44 9.89
CA TYR A 19 -1.03 3.06 9.61
C TYR A 19 -0.02 3.96 10.30
N THR A 20 1.07 3.35 10.77
CA THR A 20 2.27 4.04 11.23
C THR A 20 3.46 3.38 10.53
N PRO A 21 4.38 4.16 9.95
CA PRO A 21 5.54 3.60 9.25
C PRO A 21 6.37 2.66 10.14
N ALA A 22 7.01 1.69 9.50
CA ALA A 22 7.92 0.78 10.20
C ALA A 22 9.14 1.53 10.79
N SER A 23 9.76 1.00 11.84
CA SER A 23 10.95 1.62 12.46
C SER A 23 12.17 1.66 11.53
N ASP A 24 12.19 0.82 10.50
CA ASP A 24 13.19 0.75 9.44
C ASP A 24 12.71 1.35 8.12
N ALA A 25 11.67 2.19 8.17
CA ALA A 25 11.15 2.94 7.04
C ALA A 25 12.23 3.83 6.40
N ILE A 26 12.25 3.85 5.07
CA ILE A 26 13.16 4.71 4.30
C ILE A 26 12.53 5.09 2.97
N SER A 27 12.56 6.38 2.61
CA SER A 27 12.16 6.82 1.27
C SER A 27 13.16 6.35 0.21
N PRO A 28 12.71 5.81 -0.93
CA PRO A 28 13.58 5.63 -2.08
C PRO A 28 14.18 6.99 -2.51
N ASN A 29 15.50 7.10 -2.57
CA ASN A 29 16.17 8.34 -2.99
C ASN A 29 15.78 8.73 -4.44
N LYS A 30 15.93 10.00 -4.84
CA LYS A 30 15.50 10.50 -6.17
C LYS A 30 16.10 9.75 -7.37
N ASP A 31 17.25 9.11 -7.19
CA ASP A 31 17.92 8.28 -8.20
C ASP A 31 17.31 6.87 -8.34
N HIS A 32 16.57 6.41 -7.34
CA HIS A 32 15.79 5.16 -7.39
C HIS A 32 14.47 5.37 -8.13
N ARG A 33 14.58 5.67 -9.43
CA ARG A 33 13.49 5.60 -10.43
C ARG A 33 13.07 4.15 -10.72
N LYS A 34 13.15 3.27 -9.73
CA LYS A 34 12.99 1.82 -9.90
C LYS A 34 11.55 1.37 -9.64
N TYR A 35 10.84 1.99 -8.70
CA TYR A 35 9.55 1.49 -8.23
C TYR A 35 8.37 2.26 -8.80
N TYR A 36 7.47 1.53 -9.44
CA TYR A 36 6.21 2.00 -10.00
C TYR A 36 5.10 1.00 -9.70
N LEU A 37 3.87 1.51 -9.68
CA LEU A 37 2.70 0.69 -9.96
C LEU A 37 2.16 1.05 -11.33
N TYR A 38 1.84 0.04 -12.12
CA TYR A 38 0.94 0.19 -13.25
C TYR A 38 -0.46 -0.17 -12.80
N HIS A 39 -1.35 0.82 -12.76
CA HIS A 39 -2.75 0.66 -12.40
C HIS A 39 -3.58 0.44 -13.67
N TYR A 40 -4.11 -0.77 -13.80
CA TYR A 40 -5.11 -1.13 -14.78
C TYR A 40 -6.48 -0.97 -14.12
N THR A 41 -7.33 -0.08 -14.61
CA THR A 41 -8.62 0.21 -13.97
C THR A 41 -9.67 -0.89 -14.13
N SER A 42 -9.44 -1.78 -15.10
CA SER A 42 -10.24 -2.96 -15.43
C SER A 42 -9.42 -3.86 -16.37
N LEU A 43 -9.88 -5.09 -16.61
CA LEU A 43 -9.26 -6.03 -17.56
C LEU A 43 -9.19 -5.50 -19.00
N ASP A 44 -10.09 -4.58 -19.38
CA ASP A 44 -10.11 -3.98 -20.72
C ASP A 44 -9.20 -2.75 -20.85
N THR A 45 -8.45 -2.41 -19.79
CA THR A 45 -7.56 -1.24 -19.79
C THR A 45 -6.40 -1.46 -20.76
N LYS A 46 -6.39 -0.71 -21.86
CA LYS A 46 -5.32 -0.81 -22.88
C LYS A 46 -4.01 -0.18 -22.43
N GLU A 47 -4.08 0.93 -21.69
CA GLU A 47 -2.94 1.71 -21.25
C GLU A 47 -3.06 1.97 -19.75
N PRO A 48 -2.16 1.40 -18.91
CA PRO A 48 -2.24 1.58 -17.47
C PRO A 48 -1.80 2.98 -17.02
N VAL A 49 -2.36 3.43 -15.91
CA VAL A 49 -1.88 4.63 -15.23
C VAL A 49 -0.61 4.29 -14.47
N ARG A 50 0.50 4.98 -14.78
CA ARG A 50 1.77 4.78 -14.10
C ARG A 50 1.86 5.66 -12.85
N ILE A 51 1.95 5.03 -11.69
CA ILE A 51 2.06 5.67 -10.37
C ILE A 51 3.50 5.52 -9.86
N PRO A 52 4.28 6.62 -9.76
CA PRO A 52 5.63 6.56 -9.19
C PRO A 52 5.58 6.31 -7.68
N LEU A 53 6.27 5.27 -7.21
CA LEU A 53 6.42 4.99 -5.78
C LEU A 53 7.79 5.48 -5.29
N ARG A 54 7.89 6.79 -5.02
CA ARG A 54 9.15 7.46 -4.66
C ARG A 54 8.90 8.67 -3.75
N ASP A 55 9.99 9.30 -3.30
CA ASP A 55 10.02 10.54 -2.50
C ASP A 55 9.51 10.43 -1.06
N VAL A 56 8.56 9.53 -0.78
CA VAL A 56 8.06 9.18 0.56
C VAL A 56 8.41 7.74 0.92
N ASP A 57 8.33 7.40 2.21
CA ASP A 57 8.64 6.08 2.74
C ASP A 57 7.46 5.11 2.67
N HIS A 58 6.23 5.59 2.54
CA HIS A 58 5.04 4.76 2.40
C HIS A 58 3.94 5.44 1.58
N PHE A 59 2.99 4.63 1.12
CA PHE A 59 1.77 5.03 0.42
C PHE A 59 0.57 4.31 1.02
N ILE A 60 -0.51 5.02 1.29
CA ILE A 60 -1.77 4.43 1.77
C ILE A 60 -2.70 4.19 0.59
N VAL A 61 -3.22 2.96 0.50
CA VAL A 61 -4.22 2.56 -0.48
C VAL A 61 -5.58 2.49 0.20
N GLY A 62 -6.60 3.10 -0.40
CA GLY A 62 -7.96 3.02 0.11
C GLY A 62 -8.92 3.94 -0.61
N ARG A 63 -10.23 3.76 -0.40
CA ARG A 63 -11.25 4.54 -1.13
C ARG A 63 -11.43 5.97 -0.60
N ASP A 64 -10.85 6.31 0.56
CA ASP A 64 -10.99 7.63 1.16
C ASP A 64 -9.87 8.57 0.68
N ALA A 65 -10.18 9.34 -0.36
CA ALA A 65 -9.24 10.27 -0.99
C ALA A 65 -8.75 11.42 -0.07
N SER A 66 -9.36 11.61 1.11
CA SER A 66 -8.88 12.61 2.08
C SER A 66 -7.60 12.19 2.81
N VAL A 67 -7.31 10.89 2.83
CA VAL A 67 -6.20 10.31 3.61
C VAL A 67 -5.37 9.28 2.82
N CYS A 68 -5.83 8.81 1.66
CA CYS A 68 -5.11 7.81 0.85
C CYS A 68 -4.41 8.44 -0.34
N ASP A 69 -3.20 7.96 -0.62
CA ASP A 69 -2.38 8.37 -1.76
C ASP A 69 -2.82 7.69 -3.06
N ILE A 70 -3.28 6.44 -2.95
CA ILE A 70 -3.76 5.62 -4.07
C ILE A 70 -5.22 5.26 -3.81
N VAL A 71 -6.10 5.65 -4.74
CA VAL A 71 -7.56 5.62 -4.50
C VAL A 71 -8.29 4.73 -5.52
N PRO A 72 -8.31 3.40 -5.33
CA PRO A 72 -9.23 2.52 -6.05
C PRO A 72 -10.65 2.77 -5.56
N LYS A 73 -11.49 3.36 -6.43
CA LYS A 73 -12.87 3.75 -6.09
C LYS A 73 -13.81 2.55 -6.22
N HIS A 74 -13.93 1.76 -5.16
CA HIS A 74 -14.88 0.65 -5.11
C HIS A 74 -15.47 0.47 -3.70
N SER A 75 -16.67 -0.11 -3.60
CA SER A 75 -17.39 -0.28 -2.34
C SER A 75 -16.77 -1.36 -1.44
N SER A 76 -16.13 -2.36 -2.03
CA SER A 76 -15.38 -3.40 -1.31
C SER A 76 -14.04 -2.90 -0.74
N VAL A 77 -13.51 -1.79 -1.26
CA VAL A 77 -12.25 -1.22 -0.78
C VAL A 77 -12.50 -0.45 0.51
N SER A 78 -11.79 -0.79 1.59
CA SER A 78 -11.85 -0.07 2.87
C SER A 78 -11.38 1.39 2.73
N LYS A 79 -11.80 2.27 3.65
CA LYS A 79 -11.42 3.70 3.63
C LYS A 79 -9.90 3.87 3.63
N GLN A 80 -9.22 3.17 4.54
CA GLN A 80 -7.79 2.89 4.53
C GLN A 80 -7.69 1.35 4.49
N HIS A 81 -7.16 0.81 3.40
CA HIS A 81 -7.24 -0.61 3.05
C HIS A 81 -5.91 -1.32 3.26
N ALA A 82 -4.85 -0.80 2.65
CA ALA A 82 -3.51 -1.34 2.72
C ALA A 82 -2.49 -0.20 2.77
N ALA A 83 -1.26 -0.51 3.15
CA ALA A 83 -0.14 0.39 2.96
C ALA A 83 0.98 -0.30 2.19
N ILE A 84 1.64 0.44 1.30
CA ILE A 84 2.90 0.06 0.68
C ILE A 84 4.00 0.79 1.43
N GLN A 85 4.94 0.06 2.02
CA GLN A 85 6.02 0.57 2.86
C GLN A 85 7.37 0.21 2.26
N PHE A 86 8.25 1.19 2.14
CA PHE A 86 9.65 1.01 1.78
C PHE A 86 10.49 0.84 3.04
N ARG A 87 11.27 -0.24 3.10
CA ARG A 87 12.10 -0.57 4.26
C ARG A 87 13.54 -0.76 3.86
N LYS A 88 14.47 -0.40 4.74
CA LYS A 88 15.89 -0.69 4.57
C LYS A 88 16.20 -2.09 5.07
N VAL A 89 16.47 -3.01 4.15
CA VAL A 89 16.85 -4.40 4.47
C VAL A 89 18.30 -4.61 4.04
N GLY A 90 19.21 -4.56 5.03
CA GLY A 90 20.65 -4.55 4.78
C GLY A 90 21.07 -3.28 4.03
N SER A 91 21.64 -3.46 2.84
CA SER A 91 22.03 -2.36 1.94
C SER A 91 20.97 -1.98 0.90
N ALA A 92 19.86 -2.72 0.82
CA ALA A 92 18.82 -2.53 -0.17
C ALA A 92 17.58 -1.84 0.43
N ILE A 93 16.88 -1.07 -0.40
CA ILE A 93 15.52 -0.60 -0.12
C ILE A 93 14.57 -1.60 -0.77
N ARG A 94 13.54 -2.05 -0.05
CA ARG A 94 12.57 -3.04 -0.54
C ARG A 94 11.14 -2.59 -0.24
N PRO A 95 10.21 -2.70 -1.20
CA PRO A 95 8.80 -2.44 -0.96
C PRO A 95 8.13 -3.64 -0.27
N TYR A 96 7.20 -3.35 0.62
CA TYR A 96 6.34 -4.31 1.29
C TYR A 96 4.91 -3.82 1.25
N VAL A 97 3.95 -4.73 1.17
CA VAL A 97 2.53 -4.44 1.38
C VAL A 97 2.10 -4.96 2.75
N ILE A 98 1.19 -4.25 3.40
CA ILE A 98 0.50 -4.67 4.61
C ILE A 98 -0.99 -4.36 4.49
N ASP A 99 -1.82 -5.36 4.76
CA ASP A 99 -3.27 -5.16 4.89
C ASP A 99 -3.59 -4.50 6.24
N LEU A 100 -4.39 -3.43 6.22
CA LEU A 100 -4.73 -2.60 7.39
C LEU A 100 -6.06 -3.02 8.03
N GLU A 101 -6.23 -4.34 8.19
CA GLU A 101 -7.48 -4.96 8.67
C GLU A 101 -8.64 -4.53 7.75
N SER A 102 -8.47 -4.77 6.46
CA SER A 102 -9.50 -4.49 5.48
C SER A 102 -10.64 -5.52 5.58
N ILE A 103 -11.86 -5.12 5.20
CA ILE A 103 -13.04 -6.00 5.30
C ILE A 103 -12.99 -7.13 4.26
N ASN A 104 -12.51 -6.84 3.06
CA ASN A 104 -12.55 -7.76 1.92
C ASN A 104 -11.16 -8.23 1.47
N GLY A 105 -10.14 -8.04 2.31
CA GLY A 105 -8.80 -8.56 2.08
C GLY A 105 -8.00 -7.83 0.99
N THR A 106 -6.68 -8.03 1.07
CA THR A 106 -5.71 -7.67 0.04
C THR A 106 -5.16 -8.96 -0.58
N TYR A 107 -5.04 -9.01 -1.90
CA TYR A 107 -4.63 -10.21 -2.63
C TYR A 107 -3.38 -9.96 -3.46
N LEU A 108 -2.52 -10.98 -3.56
CA LEU A 108 -1.28 -10.94 -4.34
C LEU A 108 -1.24 -12.09 -5.35
N ASN A 109 -1.00 -11.75 -6.61
CA ASN A 109 -0.85 -12.64 -7.76
C ASN A 109 -2.11 -13.48 -8.11
N GLU A 110 -2.01 -14.27 -9.19
CA GLU A 110 -3.14 -14.93 -9.88
C GLU A 110 -3.91 -15.94 -9.02
N ASN A 111 -3.28 -16.56 -8.01
CA ASN A 111 -3.93 -17.54 -7.15
C ASN A 111 -4.78 -16.94 -6.03
N GLU A 112 -5.06 -15.63 -6.10
CA GLU A 112 -5.89 -14.91 -5.12
C GLU A 112 -5.46 -15.17 -3.68
N LYS A 113 -4.16 -15.29 -3.43
CA LYS A 113 -3.69 -15.57 -2.09
C LYS A 113 -3.90 -14.31 -1.26
N GLU A 114 -4.92 -14.35 -0.42
CA GLU A 114 -5.17 -13.31 0.57
C GLU A 114 -3.93 -13.16 1.46
N LEU A 115 -3.51 -11.92 1.64
CA LEU A 115 -2.40 -11.59 2.51
C LEU A 115 -2.80 -11.77 3.97
N PRO A 116 -1.88 -12.23 4.84
CA PRO A 116 -2.11 -12.19 6.27
C PRO A 116 -2.32 -10.74 6.73
N VAL A 117 -3.41 -10.51 7.45
CA VAL A 117 -3.74 -9.20 8.02
C VAL A 117 -2.63 -8.71 8.94
N ALA A 118 -2.34 -7.40 8.90
CA ALA A 118 -1.35 -6.73 9.74
C ALA A 118 0.08 -7.33 9.69
N ARG A 119 0.44 -7.95 8.56
CA ARG A 119 1.78 -8.50 8.33
C ARG A 119 2.37 -8.00 7.01
N PHE A 120 3.62 -7.54 7.08
CA PHE A 120 4.38 -7.16 5.88
C PHE A 120 4.67 -8.36 4.98
N VAL A 121 4.36 -8.21 3.71
CA VAL A 121 4.71 -9.14 2.63
C VAL A 121 5.55 -8.38 1.61
N GLU A 122 6.72 -8.93 1.27
CA GLU A 122 7.64 -8.29 0.31
C GLU A 122 6.99 -8.27 -1.08
N LEU A 123 7.07 -7.12 -1.73
CA LEU A 123 6.67 -6.97 -3.12
C LEU A 123 7.89 -7.12 -4.03
N ILE A 124 7.75 -7.88 -5.09
CA ILE A 124 8.77 -8.05 -6.14
C ILE A 124 8.26 -7.54 -7.48
N ASN A 125 9.19 -7.31 -8.40
CA ASN A 125 8.85 -6.90 -9.77
C ASN A 125 7.96 -7.97 -10.43
N GLY A 126 6.86 -7.53 -11.04
CA GLY A 126 5.85 -8.38 -11.66
C GLY A 126 4.69 -8.78 -10.74
N ASP A 127 4.77 -8.51 -9.44
CA ASP A 127 3.66 -8.83 -8.53
C ASP A 127 2.40 -8.04 -8.88
N VAL A 128 1.25 -8.69 -8.79
CA VAL A 128 -0.07 -8.09 -9.06
C VAL A 128 -0.84 -7.96 -7.74
N LEU A 129 -1.17 -6.73 -7.37
CA LEU A 129 -1.98 -6.40 -6.20
C LEU A 129 -3.44 -6.16 -6.57
N ARG A 130 -4.35 -6.70 -5.75
CA ARG A 130 -5.80 -6.45 -5.80
C ARG A 130 -6.34 -6.16 -4.40
N PHE A 131 -7.39 -5.36 -4.32
CA PHE A 131 -7.94 -4.84 -3.05
C PHE A 131 -9.46 -5.07 -3.00
N GLY A 132 -9.90 -6.01 -2.16
CA GLY A 132 -11.27 -6.52 -2.21
C GLY A 132 -11.70 -6.93 -3.62
N ASP A 133 -12.99 -6.82 -3.90
CA ASP A 133 -13.57 -7.09 -5.22
C ASP A 133 -13.36 -5.97 -6.27
N TYR A 134 -12.37 -5.09 -6.10
CA TYR A 134 -12.09 -4.08 -7.13
C TYR A 134 -11.57 -4.76 -8.40
N GLU A 135 -12.16 -4.41 -9.54
CA GLU A 135 -11.90 -5.06 -10.83
C GLU A 135 -10.56 -4.64 -11.46
N GLY A 136 -9.93 -3.60 -10.92
CA GLY A 136 -8.63 -3.12 -11.37
C GLY A 136 -7.47 -3.79 -10.66
N GLU A 137 -6.34 -3.82 -11.34
CA GLU A 137 -5.10 -4.46 -10.89
C GLU A 137 -3.95 -3.45 -10.78
N PHE A 138 -3.04 -3.70 -9.85
CA PHE A 138 -1.85 -2.89 -9.64
C PHE A 138 -0.60 -3.75 -9.81
N VAL A 139 0.12 -3.58 -10.91
CA VAL A 139 1.34 -4.35 -11.20
C VAL A 139 2.56 -3.60 -10.68
N VAL A 140 3.35 -4.25 -9.83
CA VAL A 140 4.58 -3.72 -9.26
C VAL A 140 5.70 -3.82 -10.29
N VAL A 141 6.37 -2.72 -10.60
CA VAL A 141 7.52 -2.67 -11.52
C VAL A 141 8.69 -1.95 -10.88
#